data_AF-A0A7V8Y3K9-F1
#
_entry.id   AF-A0A7V8Y3K9-F1
#
_cell.length_a   1.000
_cell.length_b   1.000
_cell.length_c   1.000
_cell.angle_alpha   90.00
_cell.angle_beta   90.00
_cell.angle_gamma   90.00
#
_symmetry.space_group_name_H-M   'P 1'
#
loop_
_entity.id
_entity.type
_entity.pdbx_description
1 polymer ?
#
loop_
_entity_poly.entity_id
_entity_poly.type
_entity_poly.pdbx_seq_one_letter_code
_entity_poly.pdbx_strand_id
1 'polypeptide(L)' 'AATVFDLACAGLPAVGAPQEVVARLEEMTERYVLRGRCPADDEPAAAVHDLALHAPLGVSEVPR' A
#
# COMPACT_ATOMS: atom_id res chain seq x y z
N ALA A 1 11.47 3.49 -7.95
CA ALA A 1 10.26 3.43 -7.12
C ALA A 1 9.01 3.67 -7.98
N ALA A 2 8.88 4.81 -8.66
CA ALA A 2 7.71 5.16 -9.49
C ALA A 2 7.17 4.01 -10.36
N THR A 3 8.04 3.37 -11.13
CA THR A 3 7.65 2.26 -12.03
C THR A 3 6.98 1.06 -11.33
N VAL A 4 7.30 0.78 -10.07
CA VAL A 4 6.67 -0.30 -9.29
C VAL A 4 5.28 0.13 -8.81
N PHE A 5 5.13 1.39 -8.43
CA PHE A 5 3.83 1.95 -8.05
C PHE A 5 2.89 2.05 -9.24
N ASP A 6 3.39 2.47 -10.40
CA ASP A 6 2.61 2.48 -11.65
C ASP A 6 2.10 1.07 -12.00
N LEU A 7 2.99 0.07 -11.89
CA LEU A 7 2.62 -1.33 -12.09
C LEU A 7 1.53 -1.79 -11.09
N ALA A 8 1.66 -1.41 -9.82
CA ALA A 8 0.70 -1.78 -8.79
C ALA A 8 -0.67 -1.10 -9.01
N CYS A 9 -0.72 0.19 -9.33
CA CYS A 9 -1.97 0.89 -9.66
C CYS A 9 -2.68 0.25 -10.87
N ALA A 10 -1.92 -0.18 -11.87
CA ALA A 10 -2.47 -0.87 -13.04
C ALA A 10 -2.92 -2.32 -12.72
N GLY A 11 -2.21 -3.03 -11.86
CA GLY A 11 -2.43 -4.46 -11.59
C GLY A 11 -3.47 -4.77 -10.51
N LEU A 12 -3.58 -3.92 -9.48
CA LEU A 12 -4.46 -4.16 -8.32
C LEU A 12 -5.95 -4.31 -8.68
N PRO A 13 -6.53 -3.51 -9.60
CA PRO A 13 -7.91 -3.71 -10.03
C PRO A 13 -8.16 -5.10 -10.62
N ALA A 14 -7.19 -5.65 -11.36
CA ALA A 14 -7.33 -6.94 -12.04
C ALA A 14 -7.34 -8.12 -11.06
N VAL A 15 -6.77 -7.96 -9.86
CA VAL A 15 -6.78 -8.98 -8.80
C VAL A 15 -7.90 -8.75 -7.78
N GLY A 16 -8.83 -7.83 -8.07
CA GLY A 16 -10.00 -7.57 -7.22
C GLY A 16 -9.72 -6.70 -5.99
N ALA A 17 -8.65 -5.89 -6.02
CA ALA A 17 -8.40 -4.95 -4.92
C ALA A 17 -9.56 -3.93 -4.81
N PRO A 18 -9.98 -3.56 -3.58
CA PRO A 18 -10.96 -2.50 -3.39
C PRO A 18 -10.48 -1.18 -4.02
N GLN A 19 -11.40 -0.44 -4.64
CA GLN A 19 -11.06 0.84 -5.27
C GLN A 19 -10.44 1.84 -4.29
N GLU A 20 -10.85 1.81 -3.02
CA GLU A 20 -10.27 2.65 -1.97
C GLU A 20 -8.77 2.41 -1.78
N VAL A 21 -8.32 1.14 -1.89
CA VAL A 21 -6.90 0.79 -1.77
C VAL A 21 -6.11 1.36 -2.95
N VAL A 22 -6.66 1.27 -4.16
CA VAL A 22 -6.04 1.83 -5.37
C VAL A 22 -5.96 3.34 -5.27
N ALA A 23 -7.04 4.01 -4.86
CA ALA A 23 -7.06 5.46 -4.68
C ALA A 23 -6.04 5.95 -3.64
N ARG A 24 -5.91 5.25 -2.50
CA ARG A 24 -4.88 5.54 -1.49
C ARG A 24 -3.46 5.33 -2.02
N LEU A 25 -3.26 4.32 -2.87
CA LEU A 25 -1.97 4.04 -3.49
C LEU A 25 -1.58 5.13 -4.49
N GLU A 26 -2.53 5.60 -5.32
CA GLU A 26 -2.34 6.72 -6.24
C GLU A 26 -1.99 8.01 -5.48
N GLU A 27 -2.74 8.33 -4.43
CA GLU A 27 -2.51 9.48 -3.55
C GLU A 27 -1.09 9.45 -2.94
N MET A 28 -0.65 8.28 -2.45
CA MET A 28 0.69 8.11 -1.92
C MET A 28 1.75 8.27 -3.02
N THR A 29 1.49 7.73 -4.21
CA THR A 29 2.41 7.80 -5.36
C THR A 29 2.65 9.26 -5.77
N GLU A 30 1.58 10.05 -5.89
CA GLU A 30 1.66 11.47 -6.24
C GLU A 30 2.37 12.32 -5.19
N ARG A 31 2.04 12.10 -3.91
CA ARG A 31 2.57 12.94 -2.83
C ARG A 31 4.02 12.66 -2.50
N TYR A 32 4.44 11.41 -2.60
CA TYR A 32 5.74 10.95 -2.13
C TYR A 32 6.62 10.49 -3.28
N VAL A 33 6.20 9.43 -3.98
CA VAL A 33 7.05 8.69 -4.91
C VAL A 33 7.45 9.54 -6.11
N LEU A 34 6.50 10.23 -6.75
CA LEU A 34 6.77 11.11 -7.89
C LEU A 34 7.60 12.34 -7.52
N ARG A 35 7.62 12.71 -6.23
CA ARG A 35 8.42 13.81 -5.70
C ARG A 35 9.76 13.36 -5.12
N GLY A 36 10.12 12.07 -5.26
CA GLY A 36 11.36 11.52 -4.73
C GLY A 36 11.44 11.50 -3.21
N ARG A 37 10.29 11.56 -2.51
CA ARG A 37 10.18 11.51 -1.05
C ARG A 37 9.77 10.10 -0.62
N CYS A 38 10.28 9.62 0.51
CA CYS A 38 9.79 8.38 1.11
C CYS A 38 8.64 8.69 2.09
N PRO A 39 7.49 8.01 2.01
CA PRO A 39 6.43 8.15 3.03
C PRO A 39 6.91 7.82 4.45
N ALA A 40 7.94 6.97 4.58
CA ALA A 40 8.51 6.62 5.88
C ALA A 40 9.34 7.75 6.52
N ASP A 41 9.66 8.81 5.77
CA ASP A 41 10.35 10.00 6.29
C ASP A 41 9.37 10.97 6.97
N ASP A 42 8.06 10.78 6.79
CA ASP A 42 7.04 11.53 7.51
C ASP A 42 6.97 10.97 8.92
N GLU A 43 7.22 11.81 9.93
CA GLU A 43 6.92 11.43 11.30
C GLU A 43 5.44 11.01 11.35
N PRO A 44 5.13 9.81 11.87
CA PRO A 44 3.75 9.37 11.96
C PRO A 44 3.04 10.34 12.91
N ALA A 45 2.23 11.24 12.35
CA ALA A 45 1.23 11.97 13.12
C ALA A 45 0.43 10.90 13.88
N ALA A 46 0.37 11.01 15.21
CA ALA A 46 -0.22 10.02 16.10
C ALA A 46 -1.63 9.62 15.66
N ALA A 47 -1.72 8.59 14.80
CA ALA A 47 -2.96 8.03 14.27
C ALA A 47 -2.75 6.59 13.77
N VAL A 48 -1.73 5.89 14.27
CA VAL A 48 -1.69 4.42 14.25
C VAL A 48 -2.44 3.88 15.46
N HIS A 49 -3.74 4.14 15.52
CA HIS A 49 -4.63 3.47 16.48
C HIS A 49 -5.98 3.12 15.88
N ASP A 50 -6.00 2.66 14.62
CA ASP A 50 -7.18 1.94 14.11
C ASP A 50 -6.87 0.90 13.00
N LEU A 51 -5.62 0.42 12.91
CA LEU A 51 -5.28 -0.77 12.11
C LEU A 51 -5.17 -2.03 12.96
N ALA A 52 -5.87 -2.07 14.11
CA ALA A 52 -5.99 -3.25 14.98
C ALA A 52 -7.14 -4.19 14.55
N LEU A 53 -7.44 -4.25 13.25
CA LEU A 53 -8.38 -5.22 12.66
C LEU A 53 -7.74 -5.91 11.43
N HIS A 54 -6.48 -6.33 11.54
CA HIS A 54 -5.95 -7.34 10.63
C HIS A 54 -5.74 -8.61 11.43
N ALA A 55 -6.69 -9.54 11.27
CA ALA A 55 -6.53 -10.93 11.65
C ALA A 55 -5.15 -11.44 11.16
N PRO A 56 -4.48 -12.34 11.90
CA PRO A 56 -3.20 -12.86 11.47
C PRO A 56 -3.37 -13.49 10.08
N LEU A 57 -2.64 -12.98 9.10
CA LEU A 57 -2.51 -13.62 7.79
C LEU A 57 -1.94 -15.01 8.05
N GLY A 58 -2.83 -16.01 8.05
CA GLY A 58 -2.45 -17.41 8.14
C GLY A 58 -1.61 -17.76 6.93
N VAL A 59 -0.29 -17.76 7.09
CA VAL A 59 0.63 -18.34 6.12
C VAL A 59 0.38 -19.85 6.12
N SER A 60 -0.26 -20.34 5.06
CA SER A 60 -0.31 -21.76 4.77
C SER A 60 1.07 -22.14 4.23
N GLU A 61 1.87 -22.83 5.05
CA GLU A 61 3.13 -23.41 4.60
C GLU A 61 2.85 -24.48 3.55
N VAL A 62 3.52 -24.37 2.39
CA VAL A 62 3.50 -25.37 1.32
C VAL A 62 4.46 -26.50 1.72
N PRO A 63 3.99 -27.75 1.91
CA PRO A 63 4.89 -28.85 2.22
C PRO A 63 5.74 -29.22 1.01
N ARG A 64 7.00 -29.57 1.25
CA ARG A 64 7.95 -30.10 0.26
C ARG A 64 7.70 -31.56 -0.05
#